data_AF-A0A932U5B2-F1
#
_entry.id   AF-A0A932U5B2-F1
#
_cell.length_a   1.000
_cell.length_b   1.000
_cell.length_c   1.000
_cell.angle_alpha   90.00
_cell.angle_beta   90.00
_cell.angle_gamma   90.00
#
_symmetry.space_group_name_H-M   'P 1'
#
loop_
_entity.id
_entity.type
_entity.pdbx_description
1 polymer ?
#
loop_
_entity_poly.entity_id
_entity_poly.type
_entity_poly.pdbx_seq_one_letter_code
_entity_poly.pdbx_strand_id
1 'polypeptide(L)'
;MNLLTHFAMEVVESADDPEKAEREHRFIEALTFSSFDEIVELLNEIDGKYWTEFPVWARNLAYHLASLLQPQNAAIRARAAMGMRSFGPDWDDEADRLEAEAARLRMNSRELEYAS
;
A
#
# COMPACT_ATOMS: atom_id res chain seq x y z
N MET A 1 3.48 10.51 15.23
CA MET A 1 2.44 10.10 14.27
C MET A 1 2.32 11.22 13.25
N ASN A 2 2.65 10.95 11.99
CA ASN A 2 2.51 11.92 10.90
C ASN A 2 1.02 12.13 10.54
N LEU A 3 0.70 13.16 9.76
CA LEU A 3 -0.69 13.52 9.44
C LEU A 3 -1.44 12.39 8.72
N LEU A 4 -0.75 11.69 7.81
CA LEU A 4 -1.29 10.53 7.10
C LEU A 4 -1.72 9.42 8.07
N THR A 5 -0.87 9.09 9.04
CA THR A 5 -1.14 8.04 10.03
C THR A 5 -2.29 8.42 10.94
N HIS A 6 -2.41 9.70 11.31
CA HIS A 6 -3.55 10.19 12.08
C HIS A 6 -4.88 9.94 11.36
N PHE A 7 -5.00 10.34 10.09
CA PHE A 7 -6.22 10.09 9.31
C PHE A 7 -6.44 8.61 9.01
N ALA A 8 -5.38 7.83 8.88
CA ALA A 8 -5.49 6.38 8.74
C ALA A 8 -6.17 5.76 9.97
N MET A 9 -5.83 6.19 11.19
CA MET A 9 -6.48 5.67 12.40
C MET A 9 -7.96 6.04 12.48
N GLU A 10 -8.35 7.22 12.01
CA GLU A 10 -9.77 7.63 11.96
C GLU A 10 -10.61 6.74 11.03
N VAL A 11 -10.00 6.12 10.01
CA VAL A 11 -10.68 5.20 9.08
C VAL A 11 -11.00 3.86 9.76
N VAL A 12 -10.18 3.40 10.71
CA VAL A 12 -10.34 2.11 11.42
C VAL A 12 -11.61 2.09 12.29
N GLU A 13 -12.01 3.22 12.86
CA GLU A 13 -13.01 3.31 13.93
C GLU A 13 -14.48 3.44 13.45
N SER A 14 -14.76 3.29 12.14
CA SER A 14 -15.93 3.93 11.50
C SER A 14 -17.16 3.05 11.17
N ALA A 15 -17.35 1.89 11.81
CA ALA A 15 -18.56 1.09 11.56
C ALA A 15 -19.80 1.79 12.17
N ASP A 16 -20.62 2.43 11.32
CA ASP A 16 -21.87 3.18 11.64
C ASP A 16 -21.72 4.65 12.09
N ASP A 17 -20.80 5.41 11.50
CA ASP A 17 -20.62 6.86 11.75
C ASP A 17 -21.08 7.72 10.55
N PRO A 18 -21.99 8.72 10.72
CA PRO A 18 -22.34 9.66 9.64
C PRO A 18 -21.15 10.48 9.12
N GLU A 19 -20.05 10.59 9.87
CA GLU A 19 -18.82 11.26 9.46
C GLU A 19 -17.84 10.33 8.72
N LYS A 20 -18.18 9.05 8.55
CA LYS A 20 -17.31 8.05 7.91
C LYS A 20 -16.78 8.51 6.55
N ALA A 21 -17.68 8.98 5.67
CA ALA A 21 -17.31 9.41 4.32
C ALA A 21 -16.32 10.59 4.34
N GLU A 22 -16.46 11.50 5.30
CA GLU A 22 -15.56 12.64 5.47
C GLU A 22 -14.17 12.18 5.96
N ARG A 23 -14.11 11.23 6.90
CA ARG A 23 -12.83 10.65 7.37
C ARG A 23 -12.11 9.87 6.26
N GLU A 24 -12.85 9.06 5.50
CA GLU A 24 -12.32 8.36 4.32
C GLU A 24 -11.80 9.35 3.28
N HIS A 25 -12.53 10.44 3.02
CA HIS A 25 -12.11 11.49 2.09
C HIS A 25 -10.82 12.19 2.54
N ARG A 26 -10.71 12.58 3.82
CA ARG A 26 -9.47 13.16 4.38
C ARG A 26 -8.29 12.22 4.29
N PHE A 27 -8.50 10.93 4.58
CA PHE A 27 -7.45 9.93 4.42
C PHE A 27 -6.99 9.84 2.96
N ILE A 28 -7.92 9.75 2.01
CA ILE A 28 -7.60 9.69 0.58
C ILE A 28 -6.83 10.95 0.14
N GLU A 29 -7.27 12.14 0.56
CA GLU A 29 -6.61 13.40 0.24
C GLU A 29 -5.18 13.43 0.80
N ALA A 30 -5.00 13.10 2.08
CA ALA A 30 -3.69 13.05 2.71
C ALA A 30 -2.77 12.02 2.04
N LEU A 31 -3.29 10.82 1.75
CA LEU A 31 -2.54 9.76 1.08
C LEU A 31 -2.09 10.17 -0.32
N THR A 32 -2.95 10.86 -1.08
CA THR A 32 -2.67 11.29 -2.46
C THR A 32 -1.48 12.26 -2.53
N PHE A 33 -1.32 13.12 -1.53
CA PHE A 33 -0.23 14.11 -1.48
C PHE A 33 0.97 13.66 -0.64
N SER A 34 0.94 12.45 -0.09
CA SER A 34 2.04 11.90 0.71
C SER A 34 3.21 11.44 -0.17
N SER A 35 4.41 11.57 0.39
CA SER A 35 5.63 11.03 -0.20
C SER A 35 5.68 9.49 -0.10
N PHE A 36 6.60 8.89 -0.86
CA PHE A 36 6.84 7.44 -0.77
C PHE A 36 7.19 6.99 0.64
N ASP A 37 8.06 7.75 1.34
CA ASP A 37 8.53 7.39 2.67
C ASP A 37 7.40 7.47 3.71
N GLU A 38 6.54 8.48 3.63
CA GLU A 38 5.37 8.60 4.51
C GLU A 38 4.38 7.44 4.30
N ILE A 39 4.15 7.04 3.05
CA ILE A 39 3.28 5.88 2.74
C ILE A 39 3.91 4.58 3.24
N VAL A 40 5.22 4.40 3.10
CA VAL A 40 5.92 3.21 3.61
C VAL A 40 5.89 3.18 5.15
N GLU A 41 6.04 4.32 5.82
CA GLU A 41 5.89 4.44 7.27
C GLU A 41 4.49 3.99 7.71
N LEU A 42 3.44 4.50 7.06
CA LEU A 42 2.06 4.08 7.30
C LEU A 42 1.89 2.57 7.12
N LEU A 43 2.37 2.02 6.00
CA LEU A 43 2.25 0.59 5.69
C LEU A 43 2.96 -0.27 6.74
N ASN A 44 4.13 0.16 7.25
CA ASN A 44 4.84 -0.53 8.32
C ASN A 44 4.03 -0.54 9.63
N GLU A 45 3.33 0.54 9.94
CA GLU A 45 2.46 0.60 11.11
C GLU A 45 1.22 -0.29 10.96
N ILE A 46 0.56 -0.25 9.80
CA ILE A 46 -0.61 -1.10 9.50
C ILE A 46 -0.24 -2.57 9.59
N ASP A 47 0.81 -3.00 8.89
CA ASP A 47 1.23 -4.42 8.86
C ASP A 47 1.67 -4.91 10.24
N GLY A 48 2.19 -4.03 11.10
CA GLY A 48 2.67 -4.39 12.43
C GLY A 48 1.59 -4.44 13.51
N LYS A 49 0.57 -3.58 13.44
CA LYS A 49 -0.37 -3.36 14.56
C LYS A 49 -1.86 -3.41 14.21
N TYR A 50 -2.22 -3.10 12.97
CA TYR A 50 -3.62 -2.85 12.58
C TYR A 50 -4.03 -3.69 11.38
N TRP A 51 -3.33 -4.81 11.14
CA TRP A 51 -3.46 -5.58 9.91
C TRP A 51 -4.89 -6.08 9.65
N THR A 52 -5.60 -6.46 10.72
CA THR A 52 -6.95 -7.01 10.66
C THR A 52 -8.04 -5.95 10.75
N GLU A 53 -7.72 -4.78 11.30
CA GLU A 53 -8.63 -3.69 11.60
C GLU A 53 -8.63 -2.63 10.48
N PHE A 54 -7.51 -2.51 9.76
CA PHE A 54 -7.39 -1.53 8.69
C PHE A 54 -8.13 -1.99 7.43
N PRO A 55 -8.99 -1.15 6.83
CA PRO A 55 -9.75 -1.56 5.65
C PRO A 55 -8.87 -1.98 4.49
N VAL A 56 -9.20 -3.12 3.89
CA VAL A 56 -8.45 -3.72 2.76
C VAL A 56 -8.32 -2.72 1.60
N TRP A 57 -9.39 -1.98 1.29
CA TRP A 57 -9.37 -0.97 0.22
C TRP A 57 -8.31 0.11 0.46
N ALA A 58 -8.19 0.59 1.70
CA ALA A 58 -7.30 1.69 2.08
C ALA A 58 -5.84 1.24 2.01
N ARG A 59 -5.56 0.02 2.51
CA ARG A 59 -4.22 -0.57 2.43
C ARG A 59 -3.79 -0.80 0.98
N ASN A 60 -4.68 -1.35 0.14
CA ASN A 60 -4.40 -1.60 -1.26
C ASN A 60 -4.13 -0.29 -2.01
N LEU A 61 -4.91 0.77 -1.74
CA LEU A 61 -4.68 2.09 -2.31
C LEU A 61 -3.30 2.65 -1.94
N ALA A 62 -2.89 2.53 -0.67
CA ALA A 62 -1.56 2.95 -0.22
C ALA A 62 -0.44 2.19 -0.95
N TYR A 63 -0.56 0.86 -1.08
CA TYR A 63 0.38 0.05 -1.83
C TYR A 63 0.51 0.45 -3.30
N HIS A 64 -0.62 0.76 -3.97
CA HIS A 64 -0.62 1.20 -5.36
C HIS A 64 0.05 2.57 -5.53
N LEU A 65 -0.26 3.54 -4.67
CA LEU A 65 0.37 4.85 -4.73
C LEU A 65 1.88 4.78 -4.47
N ALA A 66 2.31 4.00 -3.48
CA ALA A 66 3.74 3.76 -3.26
C ALA A 66 4.43 3.10 -4.46
N SER A 67 3.76 2.17 -5.14
CA SER A 67 4.27 1.53 -6.36
C SER A 67 4.36 2.47 -7.57
N LEU A 68 3.48 3.47 -7.64
CA LEU A 68 3.50 4.53 -8.66
C LEU A 68 4.60 5.56 -8.39
N LEU A 69 4.80 5.96 -7.13
CA LEU A 69 5.85 6.91 -6.74
C LEU A 69 7.26 6.34 -6.92
N GLN A 70 7.42 5.01 -6.80
CA GLN A 70 8.70 4.32 -7.00
C GLN A 70 8.54 3.16 -8.00
N PRO A 71 8.47 3.45 -9.32
CA PRO A 71 8.16 2.45 -10.34
C PRO A 71 9.22 1.35 -10.48
N GLN A 72 10.46 1.62 -10.08
CA GLN A 72 11.56 0.67 -10.15
C GLN A 72 11.75 -0.13 -8.84
N ASN A 73 10.96 0.17 -7.81
CA ASN A 73 11.06 -0.55 -6.55
C ASN A 73 10.29 -1.88 -6.64
N ALA A 74 11.04 -2.97 -6.77
CA ALA A 74 10.47 -4.31 -6.81
C ALA A 74 9.91 -4.77 -5.45
N ALA A 75 10.46 -4.25 -4.34
CA ALA A 75 10.07 -4.68 -3.00
C ALA A 75 8.64 -4.23 -2.67
N ILE A 76 8.28 -2.98 -3.01
CA ILE A 76 6.92 -2.49 -2.75
C ILE A 76 5.85 -3.25 -3.56
N ARG A 77 6.14 -3.62 -4.82
CA ARG A 77 5.23 -4.44 -5.65
C ARG A 77 5.01 -5.84 -5.08
N ALA A 78 6.09 -6.49 -4.65
CA ALA A 78 5.97 -7.80 -4.02
C ALA A 78 5.19 -7.73 -2.70
N ARG A 79 5.40 -6.67 -1.90
CA ARG A 79 4.64 -6.44 -0.67
C ARG A 79 3.15 -6.19 -0.93
N ALA A 80 2.84 -5.43 -1.98
CA ALA A 80 1.46 -5.19 -2.43
C ALA A 80 0.76 -6.50 -2.82
N ALA A 81 1.41 -7.35 -3.62
CA ALA A 81 0.89 -8.67 -4.02
C ALA A 81 0.59 -9.56 -2.81
N MET A 82 1.52 -9.62 -1.84
CA MET A 82 1.32 -10.36 -0.60
C MET A 82 0.12 -9.85 0.21
N GLY A 83 -0.07 -8.53 0.26
CA GLY A 83 -1.21 -7.93 0.95
C GLY A 83 -2.55 -8.27 0.32
N MET A 84 -2.61 -8.36 -1.00
CA MET A 84 -3.83 -8.74 -1.72
C MET A 84 -4.23 -10.20 -1.48
N ARG A 85 -3.27 -11.14 -1.56
CA ARG A 85 -3.52 -12.57 -1.32
C ARG A 85 -4.01 -12.89 0.10
N SER A 86 -3.81 -11.98 1.04
CA SER A 86 -4.15 -12.21 2.44
C SER A 86 -5.65 -12.07 2.76
N PHE A 87 -6.48 -11.58 1.83
CA PHE A 87 -7.89 -11.26 2.09
C PHE A 87 -8.89 -11.92 1.12
N GLY A 88 -8.49 -13.05 0.52
CA GLY A 88 -9.33 -13.86 -0.37
C GLY A 88 -8.94 -13.71 -1.86
N PRO A 89 -9.54 -14.54 -2.73
CA PRO A 89 -9.09 -14.71 -4.11
C PRO A 89 -9.48 -13.57 -5.05
N ASP A 90 -10.29 -12.60 -4.60
CA ASP A 90 -10.84 -11.53 -5.44
C ASP A 90 -9.78 -10.69 -6.16
N TRP A 91 -8.56 -10.66 -5.61
CA TRP A 91 -7.43 -9.89 -6.13
C TRP A 91 -6.23 -10.75 -6.54
N ASP A 92 -6.40 -12.07 -6.67
CA ASP A 92 -5.28 -12.97 -6.99
C ASP A 92 -4.64 -12.66 -8.35
N ASP A 93 -5.46 -12.38 -9.38
CA ASP A 93 -4.96 -12.00 -10.71
C ASP A 93 -4.08 -10.73 -10.65
N GLU A 94 -4.47 -9.76 -9.83
CA GLU A 94 -3.72 -8.52 -9.64
C GLU A 94 -2.45 -8.75 -8.81
N ALA A 95 -2.53 -9.61 -7.78
CA ALA A 95 -1.37 -10.02 -7.01
C ALA A 95 -0.33 -10.75 -7.90
N ASP A 96 -0.78 -11.65 -8.77
CA ASP A 96 0.06 -12.37 -9.72
C ASP A 96 0.73 -11.41 -10.71
N ARG A 97 -0.01 -10.42 -11.22
CA ARG A 97 0.54 -9.36 -12.07
C ARG A 97 1.66 -8.58 -11.36
N LEU A 98 1.40 -8.14 -10.13
CA LEU A 98 2.37 -7.37 -9.33
C LEU A 98 3.61 -8.20 -8.98
N GLU A 99 3.45 -9.48 -8.68
CA GLU A 99 4.57 -10.37 -8.39
C GLU A 99 5.42 -10.65 -9.65
N ALA A 100 4.79 -10.85 -10.81
CA ALA A 100 5.49 -10.96 -12.09
C ALA A 100 6.25 -9.67 -12.45
N GLU A 101 5.68 -8.50 -12.18
CA GLU A 101 6.37 -7.21 -12.32
C GLU A 101 7.57 -7.08 -11.39
N ALA A 102 7.41 -7.43 -10.11
CA ALA A 102 8.50 -7.41 -9.14
C ALA A 102 9.64 -8.36 -9.56
N ALA A 103 9.32 -9.55 -10.08
CA ALA A 103 10.31 -10.50 -10.58
C ALA A 103 11.09 -9.91 -11.78
N ARG A 104 10.39 -9.31 -12.75
CA ARG A 104 11.04 -8.65 -13.90
C ARG A 104 11.96 -7.50 -13.48
N LEU A 105 11.51 -6.64 -12.56
CA LEU A 105 12.32 -5.54 -12.05
C LEU A 105 13.61 -6.04 -11.38
N ARG A 106 13.53 -7.10 -10.57
CA ARG A 106 14.72 -7.72 -9.94
C ARG A 106 15.69 -8.27 -10.96
N MET A 107 15.22 -8.86 -12.06
CA MET A 107 16.08 -9.35 -13.14
C MET A 107 16.80 -8.20 -13.84
N ASN A 108 16.07 -7.14 -14.21
CA ASN A 108 16.65 -5.96 -14.86
C ASN A 108 17.71 -5.28 -13.98
N SER A 109 17.48 -5.18 -12.67
CA SER A 109 18.48 -4.62 -11.74
C SER A 109 19.78 -5.44 -11.72
N ARG A 110 19.69 -6.77 -11.75
CA ARG A 110 20.87 -7.64 -11.82
C ARG A 110 21.63 -7.50 -13.14
N GLU A 111 20.92 -7.37 -14.27
CA GLU A 111 21.56 -7.13 -15.57
C GLU A 111 22.37 -5.82 -15.58
N LEU A 112 21.85 -4.76 -14.94
CA LEU A 112 22.58 -3.50 -14.76
C LEU A 112 23.83 -3.67 -13.87
N GLU A 113 23.73 -4.45 -12.79
CA GLU A 113 24.88 -4.76 -11.92
C GLU A 113 26.00 -5.50 -12.66
N TYR A 114 25.67 -6.42 -13.58
CA TYR A 114 26.67 -7.13 -14.38
C TYR A 114 27.27 -6.31 -15.54
N ALA A 115 26.62 -5.23 -15.95
CA ALA A 115 27.04 -4.36 -17.04
C ALA A 115 27.92 -3.17 -16.58
N SER A 116 28.13 -3.01 -15.28
CA SER A 116 28.88 -1.92 -14.62
C SER A 116 30.30 -2.34 -14.24
#